data_AF-A0A1H2ZSH9-F1
#
_entry.id   AF-A0A1H2ZSH9-F1
#
_cell.length_a   1.000
_cell.length_b   1.000
_cell.length_c   1.000
_cell.angle_alpha   90.00
_cell.angle_beta   90.00
_cell.angle_gamma   90.00
#
_symmetry.space_group_name_H-M   'P 1'
#
loop_
_entity.id
_entity.type
_entity.pdbx_description
1 polymer ?
#
loop_
_entity_poly.entity_id
_entity_poly.type
_entity_poly.pdbx_seq_one_letter_code
_entity_poly.pdbx_strand_id
1 'polypeptide(L)'
;MAVEKLSVSLPDIVAARARRAAERAGVPLSTWLAEAAEAAADLAEAQAAAAEYVARFGEPDAEEAAEFRAKLAEAGVGQPESLEEVAARRAALARLLGFPDKRRTG
;
A
#
# COMPACT_ATOMS: atom_id res chain seq x y z
N MET A 1 24.87 5.76 2.50
CA MET A 1 24.25 4.79 3.43
C MET A 1 25.09 3.53 3.45
N ALA A 2 25.34 2.97 4.63
CA ALA A 2 26.02 1.67 4.73
C ALA A 2 25.05 0.57 4.30
N VAL A 3 25.51 -0.37 3.48
CA VAL A 3 24.71 -1.51 3.01
C VAL A 3 25.28 -2.76 3.65
N GLU A 4 24.47 -3.48 4.41
CA GLU A 4 24.85 -4.77 4.98
C GLU A 4 24.53 -5.90 3.99
N LYS A 5 25.48 -6.81 3.76
CA LYS A 5 25.26 -7.97 2.92
C LYS A 5 24.55 -9.07 3.70
N LEU A 6 23.32 -9.36 3.32
CA LEU A 6 22.54 -10.47 3.85
C LEU A 6 22.57 -11.66 2.87
N SER A 7 22.87 -12.86 3.36
CA SER A 7 22.70 -14.11 2.60
C SER A 7 21.48 -14.84 3.12
N VAL A 8 20.46 -15.03 2.27
CA VAL A 8 19.18 -15.63 2.65
C VAL A 8 18.85 -16.78 1.71
N SER A 9 18.56 -17.94 2.28
CA SER A 9 18.02 -19.08 1.52
C SER A 9 16.51 -18.94 1.41
N LEU A 10 16.01 -18.95 0.17
CA LEU A 10 14.58 -18.90 -0.13
C LEU A 10 14.17 -20.21 -0.83
N PRO A 11 12.99 -20.76 -0.52
CA PRO A 11 12.42 -21.83 -1.34
C PRO A 11 12.33 -21.40 -2.81
N ASP A 12 12.62 -22.29 -3.74
CA ASP A 12 12.67 -21.97 -5.18
C ASP A 12 11.41 -21.28 -5.69
N ILE A 13 10.24 -21.73 -5.22
CA ILE A 13 8.96 -21.14 -5.58
C ILE A 13 8.83 -19.67 -5.13
N VAL A 14 9.42 -19.33 -3.98
CA VAL A 14 9.42 -17.97 -3.43
C VAL A 14 10.40 -17.10 -4.21
N ALA A 15 11.62 -17.59 -4.45
CA ALA A 15 12.62 -16.88 -5.25
C ALA A 15 12.10 -16.57 -6.67
N ALA A 16 11.42 -17.53 -7.30
CA ALA A 16 10.81 -17.33 -8.62
C ALA A 16 9.67 -16.30 -8.59
N ARG A 17 8.85 -16.29 -7.53
CA ARG A 17 7.78 -15.29 -7.36
C ARG A 17 8.34 -13.88 -7.16
N ALA A 18 9.37 -13.74 -6.32
CA ALA A 18 10.04 -12.46 -6.06
C ALA A 18 10.66 -11.89 -7.35
N ARG A 19 11.35 -12.72 -8.15
CA ARG A 19 11.90 -12.30 -9.45
C ARG A 19 10.81 -11.75 -10.38
N ARG A 20 9.69 -12.48 -10.54
CA ARG A 20 8.58 -12.01 -11.36
C ARG A 20 7.94 -10.71 -10.84
N ALA A 21 7.93 -10.51 -9.52
CA ALA A 21 7.42 -9.28 -8.92
C ALA A 21 8.34 -8.09 -9.20
N ALA A 22 9.66 -8.28 -9.04
CA ALA A 22 10.67 -7.29 -9.37
C ALA A 22 10.64 -6.92 -10.86
N GLU A 23 10.53 -7.92 -11.75
CA GLU A 23 10.39 -7.71 -13.20
C GLU A 23 9.15 -6.88 -13.55
N ARG A 24 7.99 -7.17 -12.94
CA ARG A 24 6.75 -6.39 -13.15
C ARG A 24 6.86 -4.96 -12.63
N ALA A 25 7.62 -4.76 -11.56
CA ALA A 25 7.89 -3.43 -11.00
C ALA A 25 9.00 -2.67 -11.76
N GLY A 26 9.71 -3.35 -12.69
CA GLY A 26 10.78 -2.73 -13.47
C GLY A 26 12.06 -2.43 -12.65
N VAL A 27 12.25 -3.11 -11.51
CA VAL A 27 13.37 -2.86 -10.59
C VAL A 27 14.22 -4.12 -10.39
N PRO A 28 15.50 -3.99 -9.99
CA PRO A 28 16.33 -5.14 -9.63
C PRO A 28 15.75 -5.93 -8.46
N LEU A 29 15.95 -7.26 -8.44
CA LEU A 29 15.45 -8.13 -7.36
C LEU A 29 15.90 -7.68 -5.97
N SER A 30 17.15 -7.23 -5.82
CA SER A 30 17.67 -6.74 -4.54
C SER A 30 16.94 -5.50 -4.05
N THR A 31 16.61 -4.57 -4.97
CA THR A 31 15.84 -3.36 -4.66
C THR A 31 14.43 -3.73 -4.23
N TRP A 32 13.77 -4.57 -5.02
CA TRP A 32 12.42 -5.05 -4.70
C TRP A 32 12.36 -5.77 -3.35
N LEU A 33 13.36 -6.61 -3.04
CA LEU A 33 13.44 -7.31 -1.75
C LEU A 33 13.71 -6.35 -0.58
N ALA A 34 14.50 -5.30 -0.78
CA ALA A 34 14.72 -4.28 0.23
C ALA A 34 13.43 -3.52 0.54
N GLU A 35 12.71 -3.05 -0.49
CA GLU A 35 11.42 -2.38 -0.35
C GLU A 35 10.36 -3.29 0.30
N ALA A 36 10.34 -4.56 -0.08
CA ALA A 36 9.42 -5.53 0.53
C ALA A 36 9.76 -5.81 2.00
N ALA A 37 11.05 -5.83 2.37
CA ALA A 37 11.48 -6.01 3.75
C ALA A 37 11.14 -4.78 4.61
N GLU A 38 11.33 -3.57 4.08
CA GLU A 38 10.95 -2.32 4.72
C GLU A 38 9.43 -2.28 4.98
N ALA A 39 8.61 -2.51 3.96
CA ALA A 39 7.16 -2.53 4.11
C ALA A 39 6.67 -3.61 5.11
N ALA A 40 7.34 -4.75 5.17
CA ALA A 40 7.03 -5.79 6.14
C ALA A 40 7.44 -5.40 7.58
N ALA A 41 8.57 -4.72 7.75
CA ALA A 41 9.02 -4.22 9.03
C ALA A 41 8.07 -3.13 9.56
N ASP A 42 7.72 -2.15 8.73
CA ASP A 42 6.77 -1.08 9.08
C ASP A 42 5.42 -1.67 9.53
N LEU A 43 4.91 -2.67 8.80
CA LEU A 43 3.66 -3.33 9.16
C LEU A 43 3.77 -4.09 10.49
N ALA A 44 4.88 -4.78 10.73
CA ALA A 44 5.12 -5.50 11.98
C ALA A 44 5.23 -4.53 13.16
N GLU A 45 5.91 -3.40 12.99
CA GLU A 45 6.00 -2.34 14.00
C GLU A 45 4.64 -1.72 14.29
N ALA A 46 3.85 -1.41 13.26
CA ALA A 46 2.49 -0.91 13.41
C ALA A 46 1.58 -1.90 14.16
N GLN A 47 1.69 -3.20 13.86
CA GLN A 47 0.96 -4.25 14.57
C GLN A 47 1.39 -4.37 16.03
N ALA A 48 2.69 -4.30 16.31
CA ALA A 48 3.23 -4.33 17.66
C ALA A 48 2.74 -3.11 18.47
N ALA A 49 2.82 -1.91 17.90
CA ALA A 49 2.34 -0.69 18.54
C ALA A 49 0.82 -0.75 18.82
N ALA A 50 0.03 -1.30 17.88
CA ALA A 50 -1.39 -1.51 18.09
C ALA A 50 -1.65 -2.52 19.22
N ALA A 51 -0.90 -3.63 19.27
CA ALA A 51 -1.01 -4.63 20.34
C ALA A 51 -0.63 -4.06 21.70
N GLU A 52 0.44 -3.26 21.77
CA GLU A 52 0.86 -2.56 23.00
C GLU A 52 -0.19 -1.55 23.47
N TYR A 53 -0.79 -0.80 22.53
CA TYR A 53 -1.88 0.11 22.85
C TYR A 53 -3.07 -0.66 23.45
N VAL A 54 -3.51 -1.73 22.80
CA VAL A 54 -4.62 -2.57 23.29
C VAL A 54 -4.29 -3.17 24.66
N ALA A 55 -3.07 -3.66 24.86
CA ALA A 55 -2.65 -4.21 26.15
C ALA A 55 -2.63 -3.16 27.27
N ARG A 56 -2.32 -1.90 26.93
CA ARG A 56 -2.19 -0.80 27.91
C ARG A 56 -3.52 -0.11 28.21
N PHE A 57 -4.38 0.04 27.20
CA PHE A 57 -5.59 0.86 27.28
C PHE A 57 -6.88 0.06 27.10
N GLY A 58 -6.79 -1.22 26.74
CA GLY A 58 -7.93 -2.05 26.35
C GLY A 58 -8.24 -1.94 24.85
N GLU A 59 -9.07 -2.84 24.32
CA GLU A 59 -9.69 -2.59 23.02
C GLU A 59 -10.61 -1.36 23.16
N PRO A 60 -10.63 -0.45 22.18
CA PRO A 60 -11.58 0.64 22.20
C PRO A 60 -12.98 0.05 22.24
N ASP A 61 -13.80 0.53 23.17
CA ASP A 61 -15.16 0.04 23.28
C ASP A 61 -15.99 0.43 22.04
N ALA A 62 -17.21 -0.09 21.93
CA ALA A 62 -18.04 0.14 20.76
C ALA A 62 -18.37 1.64 20.54
N GLU A 63 -18.37 2.43 21.61
CA GLU A 63 -18.65 3.87 21.60
C GLU A 63 -17.41 4.64 21.12
N GLU A 64 -16.23 4.33 21.66
CA GLU A 64 -14.95 4.88 21.21
C GLU A 64 -14.67 4.55 19.74
N ALA A 65 -14.93 3.31 19.31
CA ALA A 65 -14.79 2.92 17.91
C ALA A 65 -15.80 3.63 16.99
N ALA A 66 -16.98 3.98 17.49
CA ALA A 66 -17.94 4.81 16.76
C ALA A 66 -17.45 6.25 16.63
N GLU A 67 -16.88 6.83 17.70
CA GLU A 67 -16.27 8.16 17.66
C GLU A 67 -15.09 8.23 16.68
N PHE A 68 -14.20 7.24 16.68
CA PHE A 68 -13.07 7.20 15.73
C PHE A 68 -13.57 7.15 14.27
N ARG A 69 -14.61 6.35 14.00
CA ARG A 69 -15.22 6.29 12.67
C ARG A 69 -15.88 7.62 12.28
N ALA A 70 -16.52 8.31 13.23
CA ALA A 70 -17.08 9.63 12.99
C ALA A 70 -16.00 10.67 12.65
N LYS A 71 -14.88 10.68 13.39
CA LYS A 71 -13.73 11.56 13.12
C LYS A 71 -13.07 11.28 11.76
N LEU A 72 -12.94 10.01 11.38
CA LEU A 72 -12.44 9.62 10.06
C LEU A 72 -13.39 10.07 8.93
N ALA A 73 -14.70 9.94 9.14
CA ALA A 73 -15.70 10.40 8.18
C ALA A 73 -15.72 11.93 8.04
N GLU A 74 -15.57 12.66 9.15
CA GLU A 74 -15.41 14.13 9.17
C GLU A 74 -14.14 14.57 8.42
N ALA A 75 -13.04 13.82 8.58
CA ALA A 75 -11.80 14.02 7.84
C ALA A 75 -11.89 13.60 6.36
N GLY A 76 -13.04 13.11 5.89
CA GLY A 76 -13.26 12.69 4.50
C GLY A 76 -12.67 11.33 4.14
N VAL A 77 -12.19 10.56 5.12
CA VAL A 77 -11.60 9.24 4.88
C VAL A 77 -12.70 8.22 4.57
N GLY A 78 -12.54 7.49 3.46
CA GLY A 78 -13.47 6.42 3.07
C GLY A 78 -14.77 6.89 2.41
N GLN A 79 -14.92 8.18 2.14
CA GLN A 79 -16.04 8.68 1.33
C GLN A 79 -15.92 8.14 -0.10
N PRO A 80 -17.01 7.63 -0.70
CA PRO A 80 -16.98 7.22 -2.09
C PRO A 80 -16.73 8.45 -2.95
N GLU A 81 -15.65 8.41 -3.73
CA GLU A 81 -15.39 9.43 -4.75
C GLU A 81 -16.57 9.53 -5.72
N SER A 82 -16.87 10.74 -6.17
CA SER A 82 -17.90 10.95 -7.18
C SER A 82 -17.52 10.25 -8.49
N LEU A 83 -18.52 9.85 -9.27
CA LEU A 83 -18.30 9.24 -10.59
C LEU A 83 -17.50 10.17 -11.52
N GLU A 84 -17.64 11.48 -11.33
CA GLU A 84 -16.90 12.50 -12.08
C GLU A 84 -15.41 12.51 -11.70
N GLU A 85 -15.08 12.49 -10.42
CA GLU A 85 -13.68 12.42 -9.93
C GLU A 85 -13.00 11.12 -10.35
N VAL A 86 -13.72 10.00 -10.27
CA VAL A 86 -13.25 8.69 -10.73
C VAL A 86 -12.93 8.74 -12.24
N ALA A 87 -13.81 9.35 -13.05
CA ALA A 87 -13.60 9.49 -14.49
C ALA A 87 -12.41 10.43 -14.80
N ALA A 88 -12.30 11.56 -14.11
CA ALA A 88 -11.22 12.53 -14.27
C ALA A 88 -9.86 11.93 -13.92
N ARG A 89 -9.75 11.19 -12.81
CA ARG A 89 -8.53 10.47 -12.44
C ARG A 89 -8.18 9.40 -13.47
N ARG A 90 -9.14 8.61 -13.93
CA ARG A 90 -8.90 7.58 -14.97
C ARG A 90 -8.38 8.21 -16.26
N ALA A 91 -8.93 9.34 -16.68
CA ALA A 91 -8.45 10.09 -17.85
C ALA A 91 -7.05 10.71 -17.63
N ALA A 92 -6.76 11.23 -16.44
CA ALA A 92 -5.43 11.72 -16.09
C ALA A 92 -4.38 10.59 -16.09
N LEU A 93 -4.73 9.42 -15.53
CA LEU A 93 -3.88 8.24 -15.54
C LEU A 93 -3.65 7.72 -16.95
N ALA A 94 -4.69 7.69 -17.80
CA ALA A 94 -4.56 7.30 -19.21
C ALA A 94 -3.56 8.19 -19.95
N ARG A 95 -3.58 9.51 -19.71
CA ARG A 95 -2.61 10.47 -20.29
C ARG A 95 -1.18 10.20 -19.82
N LEU A 96 -0.97 9.96 -18.52
CA LEU A 96 0.35 9.65 -17.96
C LEU A 96 0.92 8.33 -18.52
N LEU A 97 0.06 7.36 -18.79
CA LEU A 97 0.44 6.05 -19.35
C LEU A 97 0.50 6.04 -20.89
N GLY A 98 0.25 7.18 -21.55
CA GLY A 98 0.33 7.30 -23.02
C GLY A 98 -0.84 6.67 -23.78
N PHE A 99 -1.98 6.41 -23.14
CA PHE A 99 -3.18 5.92 -23.82
C PHE A 99 -3.93 7.09 -24.48
N PRO A 100 -4.25 7.03 -25.78
CA PRO A 100 -4.96 8.10 -26.47
C PRO A 100 -6.41 8.20 -25.98
N ASP A 101 -6.82 9.42 -25.64
CA ASP A 101 -8.18 9.77 -25.23
C ASP A 101 -9.12 9.56 -26.44
N LYS A 102 -9.76 8.39 -26.54
CA LYS A 102 -10.73 8.10 -27.60
C LYS A 102 -12.05 8.83 -27.32
N ARG A 103 -12.03 10.15 -27.49
CA ARG A 103 -13.19 10.96 -27.85
C ARG A 103 -12.81 11.92 -28.99
N ARG A 104 -12.54 11.33 -30.15
CA ARG A 104 -12.84 11.93 -31.45
C ARG A 104 -13.80 11.00 -32.17
N THR A 105 -15.09 11.25 -31.98
CA THR A 105 -16.12 10.87 -32.94
C THR A 105 -16.85 12.16 -33.26
N GLY A 106 -16.76 12.54 -34.53
CA GLY A 106 -17.53 13.64 -35.10
C GLY A 106 -18.99 13.27 -35.30
#